data_AF-A0A9D8FHB4-F1
#
_entry.id   AF-A0A9D8FHB4-F1
#
_cell.length_a   1.000
_cell.length_b   1.000
_cell.length_c   1.000
_cell.angle_alpha   90.00
_cell.angle_beta   90.00
_cell.angle_gamma   90.00
#
_symmetry.space_group_name_H-M   'P 1'
#
loop_
_entity.id
_entity.type
_entity.pdbx_description
1 polymer ?
#
loop_
_entity_poly.entity_id
_entity_poly.type
_entity_poly.pdbx_seq_one_letter_code
_entity_poly.pdbx_strand_id
1 'polypeptide(L)'
;MEEVTINNEDYLYKIVGFLQVNWAFIQPENSDTSECVVKFVNNASVLMDELKFDSRDDAYSALKRNGFMDDDEYLSKYRSNEPMKKPIPPYVDDTEYESNRIYSSGKYWK
;
A
#
# COMPACT_ATOMS: atom_id res chain seq x y z
N MET A 1 13.80 12.91 -4.07
CA MET A 1 13.21 11.60 -4.38
C MET A 1 14.28 10.55 -4.21
N GLU A 2 14.29 9.95 -3.01
CA GLU A 2 15.26 8.94 -2.59
C GLU A 2 14.72 7.54 -2.89
N GLU A 3 15.59 6.58 -3.18
CA GLU A 3 15.18 5.19 -3.37
C GLU A 3 14.88 4.54 -2.02
N VAL A 4 13.77 3.82 -1.93
CA VAL A 4 13.35 3.10 -0.71
C VAL A 4 13.25 1.61 -0.98
N THR A 5 13.73 0.81 -0.02
CA THR A 5 13.56 -0.64 -0.06
C THR A 5 12.21 -1.02 0.54
N ILE A 6 11.44 -1.81 -0.21
CA ILE A 6 10.13 -2.32 0.19
C ILE A 6 10.06 -3.81 -0.17
N ASN A 7 9.80 -4.66 0.82
CA ASN A 7 9.41 -6.04 0.59
C ASN A 7 7.99 -6.05 0.01
N ASN A 8 7.81 -6.65 -1.17
CA ASN A 8 6.53 -6.64 -1.89
C ASN A 8 5.76 -7.97 -1.82
N GLU A 9 6.10 -8.86 -0.89
CA GLU A 9 5.45 -10.16 -0.69
C GLU A 9 4.15 -10.03 0.10
N ASP A 10 4.13 -9.20 1.14
CA ASP A 10 2.97 -9.00 2.01
C ASP A 10 2.25 -7.69 1.66
N TYR A 11 1.11 -7.81 0.98
CA TYR A 11 0.39 -6.64 0.49
C TYR A 11 -1.12 -6.81 0.41
N LEU A 12 -1.80 -5.67 0.44
CA LEU A 12 -3.17 -5.53 -0.05
C LEU A 12 -3.23 -4.39 -1.08
N TYR A 13 -4.30 -4.32 -1.86
CA TYR A 13 -4.48 -3.27 -2.85
C TYR A 13 -5.88 -2.66 -2.80
N LYS A 14 -6.02 -1.41 -3.22
CA LYS A 14 -7.30 -0.70 -3.32
C LYS A 14 -7.40 0.01 -4.65
N ILE A 15 -8.48 -0.26 -5.39
CA ILE A 15 -8.79 0.44 -6.63
C ILE A 15 -9.46 1.77 -6.28
N VAL A 16 -8.81 2.88 -6.61
CA VAL A 16 -9.25 4.24 -6.20
C VAL A 16 -9.96 5.03 -7.29
N GLY A 17 -10.00 4.51 -8.52
CA GLY A 17 -10.70 5.11 -9.67
C GLY A 17 -9.77 5.39 -10.85
N PHE A 18 -10.32 5.59 -12.05
CA PHE A 18 -9.53 5.82 -13.29
C PHE A 18 -8.34 4.87 -13.49
N LEU A 19 -8.51 3.59 -13.13
CA LEU A 19 -7.48 2.54 -13.20
C LEU A 19 -6.27 2.74 -12.27
N GLN A 20 -6.36 3.65 -11.31
CA GLN A 20 -5.36 3.79 -10.27
C GLN A 20 -5.57 2.76 -9.17
N VAL A 21 -4.47 2.13 -8.77
CA VAL A 21 -4.42 1.19 -7.65
C VAL A 21 -3.42 1.72 -6.65
N ASN A 22 -3.85 1.72 -5.40
CA ASN A 22 -2.98 1.99 -4.27
C ASN A 22 -2.65 0.66 -3.61
N TRP A 23 -1.37 0.44 -3.41
CA TRP A 23 -0.79 -0.76 -2.84
C TRP A 23 -0.40 -0.47 -1.41
N ALA A 24 -0.72 -1.36 -0.49
CA ALA A 24 -0.36 -1.29 0.91
C ALA A 24 0.59 -2.44 1.21
N PHE A 25 1.88 -2.14 1.29
CA PHE A 25 2.93 -3.12 1.60
C PHE A 25 3.17 -3.14 3.10
N ILE A 26 3.02 -4.30 3.73
CA ILE A 26 3.21 -4.46 5.17
C ILE A 26 4.66 -4.84 5.43
N GLN A 27 5.37 -4.03 6.21
CA GLN A 27 6.78 -4.20 6.51
C GLN A 27 6.94 -4.48 8.02
N PRO A 28 7.53 -5.60 8.43
CA PRO A 28 7.87 -5.80 9.83
C PRO A 28 8.91 -4.73 10.25
N GLU A 29 8.68 -4.05 11.38
CA GLU A 29 9.60 -3.00 11.85
C GLU A 29 10.74 -3.58 12.70
N ASN A 30 10.44 -4.60 13.50
CA ASN A 30 11.42 -5.33 14.32
C ASN A 30 11.08 -6.82 14.33
N SER A 31 12.11 -7.67 14.30
CA SER A 31 11.99 -9.14 14.42
C SER A 31 11.43 -9.58 15.77
N ASP A 32 11.64 -8.76 16.81
CA ASP A 32 11.28 -9.08 18.20
C ASP A 32 9.91 -8.54 18.62
N THR A 33 9.30 -7.67 17.81
CA THR A 33 7.95 -7.11 18.08
C THR A 33 6.99 -7.52 16.97
N SER A 34 5.69 -7.44 17.25
CA SER A 34 4.66 -7.63 16.22
C SER A 34 4.46 -6.39 15.34
N GLU A 35 5.11 -5.28 15.70
CA GLU A 35 4.88 -3.98 15.08
C GLU A 35 5.26 -3.99 13.61
N CYS A 36 4.45 -3.29 12.81
CA CYS A 36 4.68 -3.18 11.39
C CYS A 36 4.37 -1.78 10.88
N VAL A 37 4.99 -1.44 9.76
CA VAL A 37 4.71 -0.23 9.00
C VAL A 37 4.07 -0.62 7.70
N VAL A 38 2.91 -0.05 7.41
CA VAL A 38 2.28 -0.12 6.10
C VAL A 38 2.81 1.00 5.24
N LYS A 39 3.42 0.65 4.10
CA LYS A 39 3.92 1.58 3.08
C LYS A 39 2.92 1.65 1.93
N PHE A 40 2.36 2.82 1.68
CA PHE A 40 1.37 3.03 0.62
C PHE A 40 2.02 3.51 -0.67
N VAL A 41 1.91 2.71 -1.71
CA VAL A 41 2.61 2.92 -2.99
C VAL A 41 1.61 2.98 -4.13
N ASN A 42 1.80 3.88 -5.08
CA ASN A 42 0.97 3.93 -6.29
C ASN A 42 1.52 3.03 -7.42
N ASN A 43 0.80 2.98 -8.54
CA ASN A 43 1.21 2.21 -9.72
C ASN A 43 2.54 2.66 -10.35
N ALA A 44 3.05 3.85 -10.02
CA ALA A 44 4.32 4.38 -10.51
C ALA A 44 5.49 4.06 -9.56
N SER A 45 5.31 3.13 -8.62
CA SER A 45 6.29 2.77 -7.60
C SER A 45 6.70 3.93 -6.69
N VAL A 46 5.81 4.92 -6.51
CA VAL A 46 6.05 6.05 -5.60
C VAL A 46 5.40 5.77 -4.24
N LEU A 47 6.19 5.83 -3.18
CA LEU A 47 5.75 5.81 -1.79
C LEU A 47 5.09 7.16 -1.46
N MET A 48 3.80 7.11 -1.15
CA MET A 48 2.98 8.30 -0.89
C MET A 48 2.74 8.52 0.60
N ASP A 49 2.72 7.45 1.38
CA ASP A 49 2.39 7.52 2.81
C ASP A 49 2.86 6.28 3.58
N GLU A 50 2.96 6.42 4.89
CA GLU A 50 3.34 5.35 5.81
C GLU A 50 2.49 5.38 7.08
N LEU A 51 2.19 4.22 7.65
CA LEU A 51 1.32 4.12 8.82
C LEU A 51 1.72 2.94 9.69
N LYS A 52 1.92 3.21 10.98
CA LYS A 52 2.36 2.21 11.96
C LYS A 52 1.17 1.48 12.56
N PHE A 53 1.36 0.19 12.83
CA PHE A 53 0.39 -0.67 13.51
C PHE A 53 1.10 -1.55 14.53
N ASP A 54 0.38 -1.84 15.62
CA ASP A 54 0.89 -2.68 16.72
C ASP A 54 1.11 -4.14 16.29
N SER A 55 0.35 -4.60 15.29
CA SER A 55 0.51 -5.92 14.70
C SER A 55 0.17 -5.96 13.21
N ARG A 56 0.70 -6.98 12.53
CA ARG A 56 0.29 -7.35 11.16
C ARG A 56 -1.22 -7.56 11.05
N ASP A 57 -1.81 -8.25 12.02
CA ASP A 57 -3.25 -8.57 11.99
C ASP A 57 -4.12 -7.31 12.16
N ASP A 58 -3.67 -6.34 12.97
CA ASP A 58 -4.30 -5.04 13.11
C ASP A 58 -4.23 -4.25 11.80
N ALA A 59 -3.05 -4.24 11.14
CA ALA A 59 -2.87 -3.61 9.84
C ALA A 59 -3.82 -4.23 8.79
N TYR A 60 -3.85 -5.56 8.68
CA TYR A 60 -4.75 -6.29 7.78
C TYR A 60 -6.22 -5.96 8.02
N SER A 61 -6.65 -6.01 9.28
CA SER A 61 -8.03 -5.75 9.67
C SER A 61 -8.43 -4.32 9.33
N ALA A 62 -7.54 -3.36 9.61
CA ALA A 62 -7.75 -1.96 9.29
C ALA A 62 -7.79 -1.72 7.78
N LEU A 63 -6.87 -2.28 7.00
CA LEU A 63 -6.84 -2.17 5.55
C LEU A 63 -8.10 -2.76 4.90
N LYS A 64 -8.52 -3.97 5.30
CA LYS A 64 -9.75 -4.60 4.79
C LYS A 64 -10.99 -3.77 5.11
N ARG A 65 -11.12 -3.25 6.33
CA ARG A 65 -12.22 -2.34 6.71
C ARG A 65 -12.27 -1.09 5.81
N ASN A 66 -11.14 -0.67 5.26
CA ASN A 66 -11.02 0.48 4.37
C ASN A 66 -11.11 0.13 2.87
N GLY A 67 -11.50 -1.09 2.55
CA GLY A 67 -11.72 -1.55 1.19
C GLY A 67 -10.45 -1.89 0.41
N PHE A 68 -9.35 -2.18 1.11
CA PHE A 68 -8.23 -2.89 0.51
C PHE A 68 -8.57 -4.39 0.41
N MET A 69 -8.07 -5.03 -0.63
CA MET A 69 -8.34 -6.41 -1.03
C MET A 69 -7.03 -7.18 -1.16
N ASP A 70 -7.10 -8.48 -0.88
CA ASP A 70 -6.03 -9.47 -1.00
C ASP A 70 -6.33 -10.53 -2.09
N ASP A 71 -7.29 -10.22 -2.98
CA ASP A 71 -7.73 -11.11 -4.06
C ASP A 71 -7.03 -10.77 -5.38
N ASP A 72 -5.89 -11.41 -5.64
CA ASP A 72 -5.14 -11.23 -6.89
C ASP A 72 -5.92 -11.71 -8.13
N GLU A 73 -6.83 -12.68 -7.98
CA GLU A 73 -7.65 -13.18 -9.08
C GLU A 73 -8.60 -12.09 -9.57
N TYR A 74 -9.26 -11.39 -8.65
CA TYR A 74 -10.09 -10.23 -8.97
C TYR A 74 -9.30 -9.14 -9.68
N LEU A 75 -8.08 -8.84 -9.19
CA LEU A 75 -7.22 -7.82 -9.80
C LEU A 75 -6.86 -8.15 -11.24
N SER A 76 -6.47 -9.41 -11.50
CA SER A 76 -6.08 -9.88 -12.82
C SER A 76 -7.21 -9.79 -13.86
N LYS A 77 -8.47 -9.88 -13.41
CA LYS A 77 -9.68 -9.87 -14.25
C LYS A 77 -10.38 -8.52 -14.29
N TYR A 78 -9.98 -7.56 -13.46
CA TYR A 78 -10.66 -6.27 -13.29
C TYR A 78 -10.83 -5.52 -14.62
N ARG A 79 -9.85 -5.61 -15.54
CA ARG A 79 -10.02 -5.24 -16.95
C ARG A 79 -9.24 -6.14 -17.89
N SER A 80 -9.92 -6.59 -18.94
CA SER A 80 -9.42 -7.56 -19.93
C SER A 80 -8.27 -7.05 -20.81
N ASN A 81 -8.13 -5.73 -20.98
CA ASN A 81 -7.17 -5.14 -21.92
C ASN A 81 -5.85 -4.72 -21.25
N GLU A 82 -5.88 -4.40 -19.95
CA GLU A 82 -4.69 -3.99 -19.18
C GLU A 82 -4.84 -4.51 -17.74
N PRO A 83 -4.26 -5.67 -17.41
CA PRO A 83 -4.27 -6.14 -16.03
C PRO A 83 -3.51 -5.15 -15.17
N MET A 84 -4.10 -4.80 -14.03
CA MET A 84 -3.43 -3.98 -13.02
C MET A 84 -2.27 -4.78 -12.45
N LYS A 85 -1.06 -4.21 -12.51
CA LYS A 85 0.16 -4.89 -12.06
C LYS A 85 0.66 -4.29 -10.76
N LYS A 86 1.15 -5.16 -9.89
CA LYS A 86 1.90 -4.76 -8.70
C LYS A 86 3.10 -3.91 -9.10
N PRO A 87 3.37 -2.79 -8.42
CA PRO A 87 4.54 -1.98 -8.69
C PRO A 87 5.80 -2.81 -8.43
N ILE A 88 6.82 -2.56 -9.23
CA ILE A 88 8.12 -3.21 -9.13
C ILE A 88 9.19 -2.17 -8.78
N PRO A 89 10.24 -2.55 -8.04
CA PRO A 89 11.34 -1.64 -7.74
C PRO A 89 12.01 -1.11 -9.02
N PRO A 90 12.68 0.06 -8.96
CA PRO A 90 12.93 0.86 -7.75
C PRO A 90 11.67 1.56 -7.23
N TYR A 91 11.55 1.65 -5.91
CA TYR A 91 10.54 2.49 -5.27
C TYR A 91 11.15 3.82 -4.88
N VAL A 92 10.37 4.89 -4.99
CA VAL A 92 10.83 6.25 -4.77
C VAL A 92 9.99 6.92 -3.69
N ASP A 93 10.66 7.58 -2.74
CA ASP A 93 10.01 8.30 -1.65
C ASP A 93 9.55 9.71 -2.06
N ASP A 94 8.26 9.98 -1.89
CA ASP A 94 7.59 11.28 -2.08
C ASP A 94 6.73 11.68 -0.85
N THR A 95 7.09 11.16 0.34
CA THR A 95 6.39 11.42 1.61
C THR A 95 6.77 12.75 2.27
N GLU A 96 7.67 13.52 1.65
CA GLU A 96 8.18 14.79 2.20
C GLU A 96 7.08 15.85 2.32
N TYR A 97 6.08 15.81 1.44
CA TYR A 97 4.96 16.74 1.45
C TYR A 97 3.76 16.12 2.19
N GLU A 98 3.32 16.76 3.28
CA GLU A 98 2.15 16.32 4.06
C GLU A 98 0.87 16.21 3.20
N SER A 99 0.74 17.01 2.14
CA SER A 99 -0.37 16.91 1.20
C SER A 99 -0.49 15.56 0.49
N ASN A 100 0.62 14.81 0.40
CA ASN A 100 0.69 13.50 -0.25
C ASN A 100 0.26 12.36 0.70
N ARG A 101 0.19 12.65 2.02
CA ARG A 101 -0.16 11.70 3.07
C ARG A 101 -1.67 11.46 3.17
N ILE A 102 -2.18 10.69 2.23
CA ILE A 102 -3.62 10.45 2.06
C ILE A 102 -4.22 9.47 3.08
N TYR A 103 -3.44 8.55 3.65
CA TYR A 103 -3.94 7.56 4.59
C TYR A 103 -3.67 7.94 6.05
N SER A 104 -2.50 8.45 6.39
CA SER A 104 -2.18 8.86 7.76
C SER A 104 -2.97 10.10 8.20
N SER A 105 -3.44 10.92 7.27
CA SER A 105 -4.40 12.01 7.56
C SER A 105 -5.83 11.53 7.85
N GLY A 106 -6.14 10.25 7.65
CA GLY A 106 -7.49 9.69 7.82
C GLY A 106 -8.51 10.09 6.75
N LYS A 107 -8.19 11.06 5.88
CA LYS A 107 -9.11 11.62 4.88
C LYS A 107 -9.60 10.61 3.84
N TYR A 108 -8.78 9.61 3.52
CA TYR A 108 -9.08 8.59 2.49
C TYR A 108 -9.33 7.18 3.08
N TRP A 109 -9.46 7.12 4.40
CA TRP A 109 -10.12 6.00 5.07
C TRP A 109 -11.61 6.05 4.69
N LYS A 110 -12.18 4.89 4.36
CA LYS A 110 -13.55 4.77 3.84
C LYS A 110 -14.57 4.77 4.98
#